data_AF-N6Y1Q3-F1
#
_entry.id   AF-N6Y1Q3-F1
#
_cell.length_a   1.000
_cell.length_b   1.000
_cell.length_c   1.000
_cell.angle_alpha   90.00
_cell.angle_beta   90.00
_cell.angle_gamma   90.00
#
_symmetry.space_group_name_H-M   'P 1'
#
loop_
_entity.id
_entity.type
_entity.pdbx_description
1 polymer ?
#
loop_
_entity_poly.entity_id
_entity_poly.type
_entity_poly.pdbx_seq_one_letter_code
_entity_poly.pdbx_strand_id
1 'polypeptide(L)'
;MSLLKTKARTLALIAVIVPLLAVFANVAMRSGPLAPVKVTVARVEEGVVAPALFGIGTVEARHAYRIGPTAAGRVKRVDVQVGERVRAGQLLAEMEAVDLADRIRAQEAALGRAEAVVREAEARQGFARAQARRYDQLGSLQAASAEIAAG
;
A
#
# COMPACT_ATOMS: atom_id res chain seq x y z
N MET A 1 -5.33 118.60 -32.29
CA MET A 1 -6.42 118.02 -31.47
C MET A 1 -6.34 116.50 -31.55
N SER A 2 -6.37 115.86 -30.39
CA SER A 2 -6.10 114.43 -30.08
C SER A 2 -6.77 113.37 -30.97
N LEU A 3 -6.02 112.72 -31.88
CA LEU A 3 -6.50 111.51 -32.60
C LEU A 3 -5.48 110.35 -32.71
N LEU A 4 -4.22 110.50 -32.24
CA LEU A 4 -3.23 109.41 -32.28
C LEU A 4 -3.12 108.56 -31.00
N LYS A 5 -3.71 109.00 -29.87
CA LYS A 5 -3.58 108.28 -28.59
C LYS A 5 -4.52 107.07 -28.44
N THR A 6 -5.53 106.92 -29.28
CA THR A 6 -6.46 105.76 -29.25
C THR A 6 -5.86 104.53 -29.93
N LYS A 7 -5.23 104.67 -31.11
CA LYS A 7 -4.59 103.54 -31.83
C LYS A 7 -3.52 102.83 -31.01
N ALA A 8 -2.69 103.56 -30.27
CA ALA A 8 -1.66 102.98 -29.40
C ALA A 8 -2.27 102.20 -28.21
N ARG A 9 -3.37 102.70 -27.63
CA ARG A 9 -4.11 101.99 -26.58
C ARG A 9 -4.81 100.74 -27.11
N THR A 10 -5.37 100.80 -28.32
CA THR A 10 -5.98 99.63 -28.97
C THR A 10 -4.94 98.57 -29.32
N LEU A 11 -3.75 98.97 -29.81
CA LEU A 11 -2.64 98.03 -30.05
C LEU A 11 -2.13 97.39 -28.75
N ALA A 12 -1.98 98.17 -27.67
CA ALA A 12 -1.61 97.63 -26.37
C ALA A 12 -2.69 96.68 -25.82
N LEU A 13 -3.97 96.99 -26.02
CA LEU A 13 -5.08 96.11 -25.62
C LEU A 13 -5.07 94.79 -26.41
N ILE A 14 -4.87 94.84 -27.73
CA ILE A 14 -4.75 93.65 -28.59
C ILE A 14 -3.52 92.83 -28.18
N ALA A 15 -2.39 93.48 -27.90
CA ALA A 15 -1.17 92.81 -27.45
C ALA A 15 -1.33 92.08 -26.11
N VAL A 16 -2.31 92.45 -25.28
CA VAL A 16 -2.66 91.75 -24.03
C VAL A 16 -3.77 90.72 -24.25
N ILE A 17 -4.80 91.06 -25.01
CA ILE A 17 -5.97 90.18 -25.24
C ILE A 17 -5.61 88.94 -26.06
N VAL A 18 -4.78 89.09 -27.10
CA VAL A 18 -4.38 87.97 -27.97
C VAL A 18 -3.65 86.86 -27.20
N PRO A 19 -2.59 87.15 -26.41
CA PRO A 19 -1.95 86.10 -25.61
C PRO A 19 -2.87 85.55 -24.53
N LEU A 20 -3.76 86.37 -23.96
CA LEU A 20 -4.71 85.92 -22.94
C LEU A 20 -5.75 84.94 -23.53
N LEU A 21 -6.25 85.18 -24.74
CA LEU A 21 -7.09 84.25 -25.50
C LEU A 21 -6.34 82.98 -25.90
N ALA A 22 -5.07 83.10 -26.33
CA ALA A 22 -4.26 81.95 -26.70
C ALA A 22 -3.99 81.00 -25.51
N VAL A 23 -3.70 81.57 -24.33
CA VAL A 23 -3.53 80.81 -23.08
C VAL A 23 -4.86 80.18 -22.65
N PHE A 24 -5.96 80.93 -22.73
CA PHE A 24 -7.29 80.43 -22.40
C PHE A 24 -7.70 79.24 -23.28
N ALA A 25 -7.48 79.33 -24.61
CA ALA A 25 -7.75 78.24 -25.54
C ALA A 25 -6.91 76.98 -25.24
N ASN A 26 -5.63 77.16 -24.89
CA ASN A 26 -4.73 76.04 -24.56
C ASN A 26 -5.19 75.29 -23.30
N VAL A 27 -5.57 76.03 -22.25
CA VAL A 27 -6.06 75.46 -20.99
C VAL A 27 -7.42 74.79 -21.18
N ALA A 28 -8.33 75.40 -21.94
CA ALA A 28 -9.64 74.81 -22.22
C ALA A 28 -9.54 73.48 -23.00
N MET A 29 -8.59 73.37 -23.95
CA MET A 29 -8.37 72.14 -24.71
C MET A 29 -7.66 71.04 -23.92
N ARG A 30 -6.80 71.39 -22.95
CA ARG A 30 -6.01 70.41 -22.17
C ARG A 30 -6.63 70.01 -20.83
N SER A 31 -7.44 70.88 -20.23
CA SER A 31 -7.92 70.72 -18.85
C SER A 31 -9.44 70.89 -18.71
N GLY A 32 -10.17 71.16 -19.81
CA GLY A 32 -11.63 71.25 -19.82
C GLY A 32 -12.32 69.88 -19.97
N PRO A 33 -13.67 69.85 -20.04
CA PRO A 33 -14.46 68.62 -20.26
C PRO A 33 -14.17 67.91 -21.61
N LEU A 34 -13.35 68.53 -22.48
CA LEU A 34 -12.85 67.97 -23.73
C LEU A 34 -11.44 67.36 -23.61
N ALA A 35 -10.82 67.39 -22.43
CA ALA A 35 -9.52 66.77 -22.21
C ALA A 35 -9.63 65.25 -22.38
N PRO A 36 -8.75 64.60 -23.17
CA PRO A 36 -8.80 63.15 -23.35
C PRO A 36 -8.66 62.43 -22.01
N VAL A 37 -9.68 61.64 -21.66
CA VAL A 37 -9.67 60.81 -20.45
C VAL A 37 -8.62 59.72 -20.62
N LYS A 38 -7.62 59.70 -19.73
CA LYS A 38 -6.61 58.65 -19.73
C LYS A 38 -7.26 57.33 -19.28
N VAL A 39 -7.26 56.35 -20.16
CA VAL A 39 -7.73 54.99 -19.89
C VAL A 39 -6.56 54.02 -19.98
N THR A 40 -6.56 53.03 -19.09
CA THR A 40 -5.60 51.93 -19.13
C THR A 40 -6.13 50.86 -20.05
N VAL A 41 -5.40 50.56 -21.12
CA VAL A 41 -5.73 49.46 -22.05
C VAL A 41 -4.77 48.29 -21.83
N ALA A 42 -5.30 47.08 -21.91
CA ALA A 42 -4.53 45.85 -21.93
C ALA A 42 -4.72 45.16 -23.28
N ARG A 43 -3.63 44.59 -23.83
CA ARG A 43 -3.69 43.79 -25.06
C ARG A 43 -4.16 42.38 -24.69
N VAL A 44 -5.19 41.88 -25.37
CA VAL A 44 -5.70 40.51 -25.18
C VAL A 44 -4.88 39.55 -26.02
N GLU A 45 -4.49 38.42 -25.44
CA GLU A 45 -3.80 37.32 -26.11
C GLU A 45 -4.61 36.04 -25.92
N GLU A 46 -4.69 35.21 -26.96
CA GLU A 46 -5.32 33.89 -26.87
C GLU A 46 -4.33 32.88 -26.27
N GLY A 47 -4.75 32.21 -25.20
CA GLY A 47 -3.95 31.21 -24.51
C GLY A 47 -4.83 30.20 -23.77
N VAL A 48 -4.25 29.04 -23.43
CA VAL A 48 -4.96 27.99 -22.70
C VAL A 48 -4.98 28.33 -21.21
N VAL A 49 -6.17 28.56 -20.66
CA VAL A 49 -6.38 28.73 -19.22
C VAL A 49 -6.81 27.38 -18.64
N ALA A 50 -5.90 26.71 -17.92
CA ALA A 50 -6.21 25.49 -17.19
C ALA A 50 -6.58 25.83 -15.74
N PRO A 51 -7.82 25.56 -15.28
CA PRO A 51 -8.17 25.75 -13.88
C PRO A 51 -7.40 24.76 -13.01
N ALA A 52 -6.62 25.28 -12.06
CA ALA A 52 -5.99 24.45 -11.04
C ALA A 52 -7.04 24.00 -10.02
N LEU A 53 -7.31 22.70 -9.96
CA LEU A 53 -8.17 22.11 -8.94
C LEU A 53 -7.31 21.68 -7.76
N PHE A 54 -7.59 22.23 -6.57
CA PHE A 54 -6.93 21.83 -5.34
C PHE A 54 -7.80 20.81 -4.60
N GLY A 55 -7.20 19.67 -4.28
CA GLY A 55 -7.85 18.60 -3.53
C GLY A 55 -6.85 17.92 -2.61
N ILE A 56 -7.37 17.36 -1.52
CA ILE A 56 -6.60 16.49 -0.63
C ILE A 56 -6.83 15.04 -1.06
N GLY A 57 -5.75 14.27 -1.12
CA GLY A 57 -5.78 12.83 -1.36
C GLY A 57 -4.83 12.15 -0.38
N THR A 58 -5.26 11.03 0.20
CA THR A 58 -4.38 10.20 1.02
C THR A 58 -3.66 9.20 0.14
N VAL A 59 -2.37 8.98 0.39
CA VAL A 59 -1.59 7.94 -0.28
C VAL A 59 -1.50 6.75 0.67
N GLU A 60 -1.92 5.59 0.18
CA GLU A 60 -1.86 4.34 0.94
C GLU A 60 -0.96 3.31 0.25
N ALA A 61 -0.48 2.34 1.03
CA ALA A 61 0.32 1.26 0.49
C ALA A 61 -0.50 0.43 -0.52
N ARG A 62 0.08 0.15 -1.69
CA ARG A 62 -0.56 -0.70 -2.71
C ARG A 62 -0.98 -2.07 -2.16
N HIS A 63 -0.17 -2.62 -1.26
CA HIS A 63 -0.43 -3.89 -0.59
C HIS A 63 -0.13 -3.76 0.91
N ALA A 64 -1.13 -4.03 1.74
CA ALA A 64 -1.00 -4.07 3.20
C ALA A 64 -1.42 -5.46 3.69
N TYR A 65 -0.46 -6.23 4.19
CA TYR A 65 -0.70 -7.56 4.75
C TYR A 65 -0.71 -7.51 6.27
N ARG A 66 -1.78 -8.03 6.87
CA ARG A 66 -1.86 -8.20 8.33
C ARG A 66 -1.35 -9.60 8.66
N ILE A 67 -0.17 -9.67 9.25
CA ILE A 67 0.47 -10.94 9.61
C ILE A 67 0.15 -11.22 11.07
N GLY A 68 -0.43 -12.38 11.35
CA GLY A 68 -0.77 -12.82 12.69
C GLY A 68 -0.56 -14.33 12.85
N PRO A 69 -0.52 -14.83 14.10
CA PRO A 69 -0.42 -16.25 14.37
C PRO A 69 -1.59 -17.04 13.77
N THR A 70 -1.30 -18.19 13.17
CA THR A 70 -2.33 -19.14 12.69
C THR A 70 -2.78 -20.13 13.76
N ALA A 71 -1.96 -20.35 14.79
CA ALA A 71 -2.26 -21.20 15.93
C ALA A 71 -2.37 -20.36 17.21
N ALA A 72 -3.29 -20.77 18.09
CA ALA A 72 -3.40 -20.18 19.41
C ALA A 72 -2.19 -20.59 20.27
N GLY A 73 -1.54 -19.63 20.92
CA GLY A 73 -0.37 -19.85 21.74
C GLY A 73 0.19 -18.55 22.30
N ARG A 74 1.17 -18.65 23.22
CA ARG A 74 1.89 -17.49 23.76
C ARG A 74 3.04 -17.11 22.82
N VAL A 75 3.29 -15.82 22.62
CA VAL A 75 4.51 -15.34 21.95
C VAL A 75 5.71 -15.60 22.85
N LYS A 76 6.68 -16.38 22.35
CA LYS A 76 7.94 -16.64 23.05
C LYS A 76 8.93 -15.50 22.81
N ARG A 77 9.10 -15.10 21.54
CA ARG A 77 9.97 -13.98 21.15
C ARG A 77 9.53 -13.36 19.83
N VAL A 78 9.82 -12.07 19.66
CA VAL A 78 9.70 -11.35 18.39
C VAL A 78 11.11 -10.94 17.97
N ASP A 79 11.49 -11.29 16.74
CA ASP A 79 12.86 -11.10 16.23
C ASP A 79 13.01 -9.85 15.35
N VAL A 80 11.93 -9.11 15.09
CA VAL A 80 11.90 -7.94 14.20
C VAL A 80 11.38 -6.69 14.88
N GLN A 81 11.83 -5.53 14.40
CA GLN A 81 11.37 -4.22 14.91
C GLN A 81 10.51 -3.46 13.90
N VAL A 82 9.70 -2.53 14.39
CA VAL A 82 8.85 -1.68 13.55
C VAL A 82 9.74 -0.80 12.66
N GLY A 83 9.48 -0.83 11.35
CA GLY A 83 10.26 -0.08 10.35
C GLY A 83 11.37 -0.88 9.67
N GLU A 84 11.65 -2.11 10.14
CA GLU A 84 12.62 -3.00 9.51
C GLU A 84 12.07 -3.60 8.20
N ARG A 85 12.93 -3.76 7.19
CA ARG A 85 12.55 -4.46 5.95
C ARG A 85 12.77 -5.95 6.12
N VAL A 86 11.70 -6.72 5.94
CA VAL A 86 11.72 -8.19 6.01
C VAL A 86 11.62 -8.83 4.64
N ARG A 87 12.15 -10.04 4.49
CA ARG A 87 12.07 -10.84 3.26
C ARG A 87 11.03 -11.95 3.40
N ALA A 88 10.52 -12.45 2.27
CA ALA A 88 9.64 -13.61 2.26
C ALA A 88 10.33 -14.82 2.89
N GLY A 89 9.65 -15.51 3.81
CA GLY A 89 10.18 -16.67 4.53
C GLY A 89 11.08 -16.33 5.73
N GLN A 90 11.30 -15.05 6.03
CA GLN A 90 12.03 -14.65 7.24
C GLN A 90 11.21 -14.94 8.50
N LEU A 91 11.86 -15.49 9.52
CA LEU A 91 11.26 -15.67 10.84
C LEU A 91 11.01 -14.31 11.49
N LEU A 92 9.75 -14.01 11.84
CA LEU A 92 9.37 -12.74 12.47
C LEU A 92 9.17 -12.89 13.99
N ALA A 93 8.59 -14.01 14.42
CA ALA A 93 8.32 -14.29 15.82
C ALA A 93 8.22 -15.80 16.04
N GLU A 94 8.54 -16.24 17.25
CA GLU A 94 8.43 -17.62 17.70
C GLU A 94 7.28 -17.78 18.69
N MET A 95 6.48 -18.83 18.52
CA MET A 95 5.39 -19.20 19.42
C MET A 95 5.88 -20.21 20.45
N GLU A 96 5.40 -20.10 21.69
CA GLU A 96 5.68 -21.08 22.74
C GLU A 96 4.81 -22.33 22.52
N ALA A 97 5.48 -23.46 22.33
CA ALA A 97 4.88 -24.74 21.99
C ALA A 97 4.64 -25.59 23.24
N VAL A 98 3.71 -25.18 24.12
CA VAL A 98 3.51 -25.82 25.43
C VAL A 98 3.00 -27.27 25.31
N ASP A 99 2.18 -27.58 24.29
CA ASP A 99 1.55 -28.89 24.15
C ASP A 99 2.08 -29.74 22.98
N LEU A 100 2.85 -29.15 22.06
CA LEU A 100 3.25 -29.84 20.84
C LEU A 100 4.26 -30.96 21.12
N ALA A 101 5.21 -30.73 22.03
CA ALA A 101 6.20 -31.74 22.40
C ALA A 101 5.54 -32.98 23.02
N ASP A 102 4.54 -32.77 23.89
CA ASP A 102 3.83 -33.85 24.56
C ASP A 102 2.97 -34.65 23.58
N ARG A 103 2.32 -33.96 22.64
CA ARG A 103 1.59 -34.61 21.55
C ARG A 103 2.52 -35.44 20.66
N ILE A 104 3.69 -34.93 20.29
CA ILE A 104 4.68 -35.67 19.50
C ILE A 104 5.09 -36.95 20.24
N ARG A 105 5.48 -36.84 21.52
CA ARG A 105 5.84 -38.00 22.35
C ARG A 105 4.71 -39.04 22.45
N ALA A 106 3.47 -38.59 22.60
CA ALA A 106 2.32 -39.48 22.63
C ALA A 106 2.10 -40.21 21.30
N GLN A 107 2.30 -39.53 20.17
CA GLN A 107 2.20 -40.12 18.82
C GLN A 107 3.34 -41.11 18.55
N GLU A 108 4.57 -40.77 18.93
CA GLU A 108 5.73 -41.67 18.82
C GLU A 108 5.51 -42.96 19.63
N ALA A 109 4.99 -42.84 20.86
CA ALA A 109 4.64 -44.01 21.67
C ALA A 109 3.51 -44.85 21.05
N ALA A 110 2.54 -44.22 20.40
CA ALA A 110 1.48 -44.92 19.68
C ALA A 110 2.03 -45.68 18.45
N LEU A 111 2.96 -45.06 17.70
CA LEU A 111 3.65 -45.68 16.60
C LEU A 111 4.46 -46.90 17.06
N GLY A 112 5.26 -46.76 18.11
CA GLY A 112 6.05 -47.87 18.66
C GLY A 112 5.21 -49.06 19.13
N ARG A 113 4.02 -48.80 19.69
CA ARG A 113 3.04 -49.87 20.02
C ARG A 113 2.52 -50.56 18.76
N ALA A 114 2.16 -49.79 17.73
CA ALA A 114 1.67 -50.35 16.48
C ALA A 114 2.73 -51.23 15.80
N GLU A 115 3.99 -50.79 15.76
CA GLU A 115 5.11 -51.58 15.25
C GLU A 115 5.34 -52.87 16.03
N ALA A 116 5.21 -52.83 17.37
CA ALA A 116 5.32 -54.04 18.19
C ALA A 116 4.22 -55.06 17.86
N VAL A 117 2.98 -54.60 17.66
CA VAL A 117 1.85 -55.46 17.27
C VAL A 117 2.09 -56.08 15.89
N VAL A 118 2.61 -55.31 14.93
CA VAL A 118 2.97 -55.84 13.60
C VAL A 118 4.04 -56.93 13.73
N ARG A 119 5.13 -56.67 14.45
CA ARG A 119 6.19 -57.67 14.68
C ARG A 119 5.67 -58.94 15.35
N GLU A 120 4.78 -58.79 16.33
CA GLU A 120 4.15 -59.93 16.99
C GLU A 120 3.27 -60.74 16.02
N ALA A 121 2.46 -60.06 15.19
CA ALA A 121 1.64 -60.71 14.18
C ALA A 121 2.48 -61.45 13.13
N GLU A 122 3.59 -60.85 12.68
CA GLU A 122 4.55 -61.48 11.76
C GLU A 122 5.20 -62.72 12.39
N ALA A 123 5.62 -62.64 13.65
CA ALA A 123 6.19 -63.78 14.37
C ALA A 123 5.17 -64.93 14.53
N ARG A 124 3.93 -64.61 14.92
CA ARG A 124 2.82 -65.58 15.02
C ARG A 124 2.52 -66.23 13.67
N GLN A 125 2.51 -65.44 12.59
CA GLN A 125 2.33 -65.96 11.23
C GLN A 125 3.47 -66.90 10.82
N GLY A 126 4.72 -66.52 11.11
CA GLY A 126 5.90 -67.35 10.84
C GLY A 126 5.85 -68.69 11.58
N PHE A 127 5.48 -68.67 12.86
CA PHE A 127 5.29 -69.88 13.67
C PHE A 127 4.18 -70.78 13.10
N ALA A 128 3.01 -70.21 12.79
CA ALA A 128 1.90 -70.96 12.19
C ALA A 128 2.29 -71.64 10.87
N ARG A 129 3.03 -70.94 10.00
CA ARG A 129 3.56 -71.50 8.74
C ARG A 129 4.58 -72.63 8.98
N ALA A 130 5.47 -72.48 9.96
CA ALA A 130 6.43 -73.52 10.30
C ALA A 130 5.74 -74.78 10.84
N GLN A 131 4.74 -74.60 11.71
CA GLN A 131 3.95 -75.69 12.27
C GLN A 131 3.16 -76.44 11.19
N ALA A 132 2.51 -75.72 10.26
CA ALA A 132 1.81 -76.33 9.13
C ALA A 132 2.75 -77.22 8.28
N ARG A 133 3.92 -76.69 7.89
CA ARG A 133 4.93 -77.47 7.16
C ARG A 133 5.39 -78.71 7.91
N ARG A 134 5.53 -78.63 9.24
CA ARG A 134 5.92 -79.76 10.07
C ARG A 134 4.85 -80.85 10.09
N TYR A 135 3.57 -80.48 10.19
CA TYR A 135 2.46 -81.43 10.10
C TYR A 135 2.38 -82.09 8.72
N ASP A 136 2.58 -81.35 7.63
CA ASP A 136 2.63 -81.91 6.28
C ASP A 136 3.75 -82.97 6.13
N GLN A 137 4.95 -82.67 6.65
CA GLN A 137 6.08 -83.60 6.64
C GLN A 137 5.81 -84.87 7.46
N LEU A 138 5.23 -84.73 8.66
CA LEU A 138 4.89 -85.88 9.51
C LEU A 138 3.77 -86.74 8.90
N GLY A 139 2.82 -86.14 8.19
CA GLY A 139 1.78 -86.85 7.43
C GLY A 139 2.34 -87.67 6.27
N SER A 140 3.36 -87.15 5.57
CA SER A 140 4.02 -87.86 4.46
C SER A 140 4.87 -89.07 4.90
N LEU A 141 5.23 -89.15 6.19
CA LEU A 141 6.06 -90.22 6.75
C LEU A 141 5.26 -91.32 7.47
N GLN A 142 3.91 -91.30 7.44
CA GLN A 142 3.03 -92.25 8.17
C GLN A 142 3.44 -92.49 9.65
N ALA A 143 4.09 -91.51 10.29
CA ALA A 143 4.65 -91.64 11.64
C ALA A 143 3.91 -90.78 12.68
N ALA A 144 2.67 -90.39 12.41
CA ALA A 144 1.77 -89.84 13.43
C ALA A 144 0.92 -90.98 14.00
N SER A 145 1.25 -91.35 15.24
CA SER A 145 0.67 -92.44 16.03
C SER A 145 -0.86 -92.52 15.94
N ALA A 146 -1.37 -93.74 15.79
CA ALA A 146 -2.78 -94.12 15.80
C ALA A 146 -3.43 -94.00 17.20
N GLU A 147 -3.07 -93.00 18.00
CA GLU A 147 -3.52 -92.86 19.40
C GLU A 147 -4.57 -91.77 19.64
N ILE A 148 -4.89 -90.90 18.67
CA ILE A 148 -5.91 -89.85 18.86
C ILE A 148 -7.29 -90.27 18.33
N ALA A 149 -7.44 -91.48 17.77
CA ALA A 149 -8.74 -91.99 17.30
C ALA A 149 -9.55 -92.75 18.38
N ALA A 150 -9.09 -92.80 19.62
CA ALA A 150 -9.81 -93.41 20.73
C ALA A 150 -9.71 -92.52 21.99
N GLY A 151 -10.64 -91.58 22.13
CA GLY A 151 -10.78 -90.70 23.29
C GLY A 151 -11.84 -89.64 23.08
#